data_AF-A0A6N2V316-F1
#
_entry.id   AF-A0A6N2V316-F1
#
_cell.length_a   1.000
_cell.length_b   1.000
_cell.length_c   1.000
_cell.angle_alpha   90.00
_cell.angle_beta   90.00
_cell.angle_gamma   90.00
#
_symmetry.space_group_name_H-M   'P 1'
#
loop_
_entity.id
_entity.type
_entity.pdbx_description
1 polymer ?
#
loop_
_entity_poly.entity_id
_entity_poly.type
_entity_poly.pdbx_seq_one_letter_code
_entity_poly.pdbx_strand_id
1 'polypeptide(L)'
;MKAFFALLLPLCLIVAGCSQNPPSSSAPPADDVLSFAPVESSSQEASPALQRAQAKKEKILAAIQEKIAQYQAGQVVNDPLELRFEPFPEGEAYPIVDSVEDFFLEEGNEMFGATAILPLQQHNMYFYLDCYAQSPQDDGVWGVSAVGFSPIQQ
;
A
#
# COMPACT_ATOMS: atom_id res chain seq x y z
N MET A 1 -9.62 -36.93 11.51
CA MET A 1 -9.84 -35.78 12.41
C MET A 1 -9.53 -34.51 11.63
N LYS A 2 -10.54 -33.67 11.38
CA LYS A 2 -10.39 -32.28 10.92
C LYS A 2 -11.70 -31.57 11.26
N ALA A 3 -11.65 -30.68 12.24
CA ALA A 3 -12.79 -29.94 12.74
C ALA A 3 -13.11 -28.80 11.76
N PHE A 4 -14.38 -28.73 11.35
CA PHE A 4 -14.96 -27.56 10.70
C PHE A 4 -15.45 -26.62 11.81
N PHE A 5 -14.84 -25.44 11.92
CA PHE A 5 -15.35 -24.38 12.78
C PHE A 5 -16.13 -23.40 11.89
N ALA A 6 -17.46 -23.50 11.96
CA ALA A 6 -18.38 -22.50 11.43
C ALA A 6 -18.63 -21.46 12.53
N LEU A 7 -18.40 -20.18 12.23
CA LEU A 7 -18.86 -19.09 13.08
C LEU A 7 -19.67 -18.11 12.24
N LEU A 8 -20.99 -18.27 12.40
CA LEU A 8 -22.08 -17.42 11.93
C LEU A 8 -21.99 -16.05 12.61
N LEU A 9 -22.02 -14.97 11.83
CA LEU A 9 -22.29 -13.61 12.32
C LEU A 9 -23.80 -13.35 12.31
N PRO A 10 -24.43 -12.98 13.44
CA PRO A 10 -25.78 -12.45 13.43
C PRO A 10 -25.75 -10.94 13.12
N LEU A 11 -26.31 -10.61 11.96
CA LEU A 11 -26.86 -9.31 11.60
C LEU A 11 -28.12 -9.05 12.44
N CYS A 12 -28.32 -7.81 12.92
CA CYS A 12 -29.59 -7.12 13.32
C CYS A 12 -29.29 -6.20 14.52
N LEU A 13 -29.91 -5.04 14.74
CA LEU A 13 -30.66 -4.07 13.95
C LEU A 13 -30.82 -2.83 14.86
N ILE A 14 -30.91 -1.66 14.24
CA ILE A 14 -31.24 -0.30 14.73
C ILE A 14 -32.32 -0.26 15.83
N VAL A 15 -32.28 0.74 16.76
CA VAL A 15 -33.42 1.65 17.06
C VAL A 15 -33.10 2.76 18.09
N ALA A 16 -33.51 3.95 17.66
CA ALA A 16 -33.94 5.21 18.29
C ALA A 16 -33.71 5.51 19.78
N GLY A 17 -33.30 6.75 20.03
CA GLY A 17 -33.33 7.36 21.37
C GLY A 17 -34.73 7.71 21.87
N CYS A 18 -34.78 8.14 23.13
CA CYS A 18 -35.66 9.20 23.64
C CYS A 18 -35.24 9.58 25.06
N SER A 19 -35.32 10.89 25.30
CA SER A 19 -35.08 11.63 26.54
C SER A 19 -36.05 11.25 27.67
N GLN A 20 -35.58 11.25 28.93
CA GLN A 20 -36.37 11.63 30.11
C GLN A 20 -35.48 11.93 31.34
N ASN A 21 -35.65 13.13 31.90
CA ASN A 21 -35.28 13.61 33.26
C ASN A 21 -36.62 13.96 33.98
N PRO A 22 -36.76 14.29 35.31
CA PRO A 22 -35.90 14.24 36.54
C PRO A 22 -36.76 13.71 37.78
N PRO A 23 -36.66 14.09 39.09
CA PRO A 23 -35.73 14.97 39.85
C PRO A 23 -35.25 14.49 41.26
N SER A 24 -34.34 15.30 41.83
CA SER A 24 -34.24 15.73 43.26
C SER A 24 -32.99 15.36 44.08
N SER A 25 -32.27 16.44 44.40
CA SER A 25 -31.83 16.87 45.74
C SER A 25 -30.64 16.16 46.40
N SER A 26 -29.45 16.76 46.24
CA SER A 26 -28.72 17.50 47.30
C SER A 26 -27.24 17.71 46.91
N ALA A 27 -26.80 18.97 46.85
CA ALA A 27 -25.39 19.36 46.84
C ALA A 27 -24.87 19.49 48.30
N PRO A 28 -23.55 19.44 48.56
CA PRO A 28 -22.71 20.66 48.52
C PRO A 28 -21.22 20.39 48.13
N PRO A 29 -20.28 21.34 48.33
CA PRO A 29 -19.84 22.40 47.42
C PRO A 29 -18.49 22.11 46.71
N ALA A 30 -18.09 23.05 45.84
CA ALA A 30 -16.93 23.03 44.94
C ALA A 30 -15.57 23.37 45.61
N ASP A 31 -14.52 23.40 44.78
CA ASP A 31 -13.09 23.69 44.99
C ASP A 31 -12.24 22.41 45.17
N ASP A 32 -11.19 22.09 44.39
CA ASP A 32 -10.25 22.94 43.70
C ASP A 32 -9.55 22.18 42.54
N VAL A 33 -9.15 22.97 41.55
CA VAL A 33 -8.40 22.74 40.31
C VAL A 33 -7.43 21.54 40.31
N LEU A 34 -7.77 20.45 39.61
CA LEU A 34 -6.77 19.53 39.07
C LEU A 34 -6.25 20.10 37.75
N SER A 35 -5.04 20.64 37.82
CA SER A 35 -4.19 20.98 36.69
C SER A 35 -3.96 19.73 35.84
N PHE A 36 -4.79 19.53 34.82
CA PHE A 36 -4.46 18.63 33.73
C PHE A 36 -3.53 19.40 32.80
N ALA A 37 -2.22 19.18 32.98
CA ALA A 37 -1.25 19.49 31.94
C ALA A 37 -1.77 18.90 30.61
N PRO A 38 -1.62 19.62 29.48
CA PRO A 38 -1.98 19.05 28.20
C PRO A 38 -1.17 17.75 28.03
N VAL A 39 -1.87 16.64 27.79
CA VAL A 39 -1.25 15.43 27.27
C VAL A 39 -0.53 15.88 26.01
N GLU A 40 0.79 16.01 26.11
CA GLU A 40 1.67 16.07 24.95
C GLU A 40 1.30 14.86 24.11
N SER A 41 0.73 15.16 22.95
CA SER A 41 0.48 14.18 21.91
C SER A 41 1.85 13.65 21.53
N SER A 42 2.22 12.51 22.13
CA SER A 42 3.43 11.78 21.81
C SER A 42 3.37 11.45 20.33
N SER A 43 4.08 12.25 19.55
CA SER A 43 4.38 11.99 18.16
C SER A 43 5.12 10.66 18.12
N GLN A 44 4.39 9.60 17.85
CA GLN A 44 4.91 8.26 17.78
C GLN A 44 5.78 8.18 16.53
N GLU A 45 7.07 8.48 16.68
CA GLU A 45 8.05 8.34 15.61
C GLU A 45 7.98 6.91 15.06
N ALA A 46 7.75 6.79 13.75
CA ALA A 46 7.75 5.51 13.06
C ALA A 46 9.05 4.77 13.35
N SER A 47 8.96 3.47 13.66
CA SER A 47 10.15 2.62 13.89
C SER A 47 11.14 2.75 12.71
N PRO A 48 12.47 2.71 12.94
CA PRO A 48 13.48 2.77 11.87
C PRO A 48 13.30 1.70 10.78
N ALA A 49 12.65 0.58 11.08
CA ALA A 49 12.31 -0.43 10.08
C ALA A 49 11.17 0.02 9.15
N LEU A 50 10.14 0.66 9.72
CA LEU A 50 9.00 1.20 8.98
C LEU A 50 9.44 2.36 8.07
N GLN A 51 10.32 3.23 8.58
CA GLN A 51 10.89 4.33 7.78
C GLN A 51 11.69 3.80 6.57
N ARG A 52 12.51 2.76 6.76
CA ARG A 52 13.24 2.12 5.64
C ARG A 52 12.31 1.45 4.64
N ALA A 53 11.26 0.79 5.11
CA ALA A 53 10.26 0.17 4.23
C ALA A 53 9.53 1.23 3.39
N GLN A 54 9.15 2.36 3.99
CA GLN A 54 8.54 3.48 3.29
C GLN A 54 9.51 4.07 2.26
N ALA A 55 10.75 4.37 2.65
CA ALA A 55 11.77 4.91 1.74
C ALA A 55 12.05 3.98 0.54
N LYS A 56 12.04 2.65 0.76
CA LYS A 56 12.11 1.66 -0.33
C LYS A 56 10.93 1.80 -1.29
N LYS A 57 9.70 1.90 -0.76
CA LYS A 57 8.48 2.03 -1.57
C LYS A 57 8.49 3.30 -2.44
N GLU A 58 8.96 4.42 -1.90
CA GLU A 58 9.11 5.69 -2.65
C GLU A 58 10.09 5.56 -3.83
N LYS A 59 11.22 4.88 -3.63
CA LYS A 59 12.17 4.62 -4.72
C LYS A 59 11.58 3.72 -5.81
N ILE A 60 10.79 2.72 -5.40
CA ILE A 60 10.09 1.83 -6.33
C ILE A 60 9.00 2.58 -7.10
N LEU A 61 8.27 3.49 -6.47
CA LEU A 61 7.31 4.37 -7.12
C LEU A 61 7.95 5.13 -8.28
N ALA A 62 9.11 5.76 -8.06
CA ALA A 62 9.82 6.47 -9.10
C ALA A 62 10.20 5.57 -10.29
N ALA A 63 10.67 4.34 -10.03
CA ALA A 63 11.00 3.38 -11.08
C ALA A 63 9.76 2.92 -11.88
N ILE A 64 8.63 2.73 -11.22
CA ILE A 64 7.35 2.40 -11.86
C ILE A 64 6.87 3.55 -12.73
N GLN A 65 6.89 4.78 -12.22
CA GLN A 65 6.51 5.99 -12.95
C GLN A 65 7.36 6.16 -14.22
N GLU A 66 8.68 6.00 -14.11
CA GLU A 66 9.59 6.06 -15.24
C GLU A 66 9.24 4.99 -16.29
N LYS A 67 9.00 3.74 -15.86
CA LYS A 67 8.66 2.66 -16.79
C LYS A 67 7.32 2.89 -17.48
N ILE A 68 6.30 3.37 -16.76
CA ILE A 68 4.99 3.71 -17.36
C ILE A 68 5.16 4.83 -18.39
N ALA A 69 5.95 5.86 -18.10
CA ALA A 69 6.25 6.93 -19.06
C ALA A 69 6.93 6.38 -20.34
N GLN A 70 7.84 5.42 -20.20
CA GLN A 70 8.46 4.73 -21.35
C GLN A 70 7.43 3.96 -22.18
N TYR A 71 6.48 3.26 -21.53
CA TYR A 71 5.37 2.60 -22.23
C TYR A 71 4.51 3.60 -23.00
N GLN A 72 4.08 4.68 -22.34
CA GLN A 72 3.29 5.75 -22.96
C GLN A 72 3.99 6.39 -24.16
N ALA A 73 5.32 6.54 -24.10
CA ALA A 73 6.13 7.09 -25.17
C ALA A 73 6.46 6.07 -26.29
N GLY A 74 6.10 4.80 -26.14
CA GLY A 74 6.48 3.74 -27.08
C GLY A 74 7.98 3.44 -27.09
N GLN A 75 8.66 3.68 -25.98
CA GLN A 75 10.13 3.56 -25.81
C GLN A 75 10.56 2.30 -25.06
N VAL A 76 9.63 1.37 -24.81
CA VAL A 76 9.96 0.08 -24.20
C VAL A 76 10.63 -0.80 -25.24
N VAL A 77 11.93 -1.04 -25.04
CA VAL A 77 12.75 -1.87 -25.91
C VAL A 77 13.12 -3.16 -25.17
N ASN A 78 12.82 -4.29 -25.79
CA ASN A 78 13.30 -5.58 -25.33
C ASN A 78 14.66 -5.92 -25.95
N ASP A 79 15.45 -6.71 -25.23
CA ASP A 79 16.52 -7.46 -25.86
C ASP A 79 15.89 -8.48 -26.84
N PRO A 80 16.34 -8.57 -28.10
CA PRO A 80 15.83 -9.56 -29.05
C PRO A 80 15.93 -11.02 -28.59
N LEU A 81 16.84 -11.33 -27.67
CA LEU A 81 17.07 -12.66 -27.12
C LEU A 81 16.36 -12.88 -25.77
N GLU A 82 15.90 -11.81 -25.13
CA GLU A 82 15.25 -11.88 -23.82
C GLU A 82 14.11 -10.86 -23.72
N LEU A 83 12.91 -11.31 -24.07
CA LEU A 83 11.70 -10.50 -23.95
C LEU A 83 11.30 -10.39 -22.47
N ARG A 84 11.63 -9.26 -21.86
CA ARG A 84 11.33 -8.97 -20.44
C ARG A 84 10.13 -8.06 -20.25
N PHE A 85 9.72 -7.33 -21.28
CA PHE A 85 8.65 -6.36 -21.23
C PHE A 85 7.54 -6.76 -22.20
N GLU A 86 6.44 -7.25 -21.67
CA GLU A 86 5.26 -7.56 -22.48
C GLU A 86 4.66 -6.27 -23.08
N PRO A 87 4.03 -6.35 -24.28
CA PRO A 87 3.31 -5.21 -24.83
C PRO A 87 2.15 -4.82 -23.92
N PHE A 88 1.84 -3.52 -23.84
CA PHE A 88 0.72 -3.04 -23.05
C PHE A 88 -0.60 -3.58 -23.64
N PRO A 89 -1.52 -4.15 -22.82
CA PRO A 89 -2.74 -4.76 -23.34
C PRO A 89 -3.63 -3.78 -24.11
N GLU A 90 -4.21 -4.24 -25.22
CA GLU A 90 -5.17 -3.45 -25.99
C GLU A 90 -6.44 -3.17 -25.18
N GLY A 91 -6.93 -1.94 -25.25
CA GLY A 91 -8.16 -1.53 -24.56
C GLY A 91 -7.98 -1.14 -23.09
N GLU A 92 -6.81 -1.35 -22.50
CA GLU A 92 -6.45 -0.79 -21.20
C GLU A 92 -6.01 0.67 -21.33
N ALA A 93 -6.33 1.47 -20.31
CA ALA A 93 -5.76 2.81 -20.17
C ALA A 93 -4.46 2.75 -19.39
N TYR A 94 -3.49 3.61 -19.75
CA TYR A 94 -2.31 3.76 -18.91
C TYR A 94 -2.70 4.28 -17.52
N PRO A 95 -2.22 3.64 -16.45
CA PRO A 95 -2.53 4.05 -15.09
C PRO A 95 -1.82 5.36 -14.74
N ILE A 96 -2.44 6.12 -13.84
CA ILE A 96 -1.79 7.22 -13.13
C ILE A 96 -1.32 6.65 -11.79
N VAL A 97 -0.04 6.83 -11.49
CA VAL A 97 0.60 6.27 -10.28
C VAL A 97 1.37 7.40 -9.63
N ASP A 98 0.79 8.00 -8.60
CA ASP A 98 1.31 9.22 -7.96
C ASP A 98 1.71 8.98 -6.51
N SER A 99 1.34 7.82 -5.94
CA SER A 99 1.56 7.49 -4.55
C SER A 99 1.94 6.03 -4.32
N VAL A 100 2.56 5.74 -3.18
CA VAL A 100 2.98 4.37 -2.82
C VAL A 100 1.82 3.45 -2.45
N GLU A 101 0.62 3.99 -2.26
CA GLU A 101 -0.63 3.29 -2.02
C GLU A 101 -1.28 2.77 -3.32
N ASP A 102 -0.86 3.27 -4.49
CA ASP A 102 -1.45 2.91 -5.79
C ASP A 102 -1.04 1.51 -6.24
N PHE A 103 -0.04 0.90 -5.59
CA PHE A 103 0.43 -0.44 -5.89
C PHE A 103 0.67 -1.27 -4.63
N PHE A 104 0.49 -2.58 -4.80
CA PHE A 104 0.90 -3.57 -3.83
C PHE A 104 2.36 -3.93 -4.05
N LEU A 105 3.12 -4.05 -2.97
CA LEU A 105 4.51 -4.47 -3.04
C LEU A 105 4.66 -5.82 -2.35
N GLU A 106 5.10 -6.81 -3.11
CA GLU A 106 5.43 -8.14 -2.64
C GLU A 106 6.95 -8.31 -2.53
N GLU A 107 7.35 -9.25 -1.69
CA GLU A 107 8.75 -9.67 -1.63
C GLU A 107 9.18 -10.28 -2.97
N GLY A 108 10.46 -10.13 -3.29
CA GLY A 108 11.04 -10.70 -4.49
C GLY A 108 11.11 -12.24 -4.45
N ASN A 109 11.72 -12.80 -5.49
CA ASN A 109 12.04 -14.21 -5.60
C ASN A 109 13.52 -14.38 -5.99
N GLU A 110 13.91 -15.59 -6.40
CA GLU A 110 15.30 -15.89 -6.78
C GLU A 110 15.82 -15.09 -7.98
N MET A 111 14.91 -14.57 -8.82
CA MET A 111 15.25 -13.82 -10.03
C MET A 111 15.13 -12.30 -9.86
N PHE A 112 14.25 -11.83 -8.97
CA PHE A 112 13.95 -10.40 -8.82
C PHE A 112 13.89 -9.98 -7.35
N GLY A 113 14.41 -8.81 -7.02
CA GLY A 113 14.44 -8.29 -5.65
C GLY A 113 13.07 -7.86 -5.07
N ALA A 114 12.10 -7.49 -5.91
CA ALA A 114 10.73 -7.19 -5.49
C ALA A 114 9.74 -7.33 -6.66
N THR A 115 8.46 -7.46 -6.34
CA THR A 115 7.37 -7.39 -7.33
C THR A 115 6.37 -6.33 -6.92
N ALA A 116 6.12 -5.33 -7.78
CA ALA A 116 5.03 -4.40 -7.59
C ALA A 116 3.84 -4.78 -8.49
N ILE A 117 2.65 -4.76 -7.92
CA ILE A 117 1.42 -5.17 -8.60
C ILE A 117 0.50 -3.96 -8.65
N LEU A 118 0.11 -3.59 -9.85
CA LEU A 118 -0.79 -2.48 -10.12
C LEU A 118 -2.04 -2.98 -10.85
N PRO A 119 -3.22 -2.91 -10.23
CA PRO A 119 -4.47 -3.28 -10.89
C PRO A 119 -4.83 -2.28 -12.00
N LEU A 120 -5.14 -2.80 -13.18
CA LEU A 120 -5.79 -2.08 -14.27
C LEU A 120 -7.29 -2.43 -14.31
N GLN A 121 -7.98 -2.14 -15.42
CA GLN A 121 -9.42 -2.42 -15.53
C GLN A 121 -9.70 -3.92 -15.67
N GLN A 122 -8.92 -4.62 -16.47
CA GLN A 122 -9.11 -6.03 -16.84
C GLN A 122 -7.88 -6.89 -16.53
N HIS A 123 -6.72 -6.28 -16.31
CA HIS A 123 -5.47 -6.96 -16.01
C HIS A 123 -4.84 -6.47 -14.71
N ASN A 124 -4.03 -7.31 -14.08
CA ASN A 124 -2.98 -6.86 -13.18
C ASN A 124 -1.71 -6.64 -14.01
N MET A 125 -1.08 -5.49 -13.81
CA MET A 125 0.26 -5.18 -14.32
C MET A 125 1.28 -5.52 -13.24
N TYR A 126 2.27 -6.35 -13.57
CA TYR A 126 3.33 -6.78 -12.69
C TYR A 126 4.62 -6.11 -13.11
N PHE A 127 5.26 -5.40 -12.18
CA PHE A 127 6.60 -4.86 -12.33
C PHE A 127 7.55 -5.72 -11.50
N TYR A 128 8.51 -6.37 -12.16
CA TYR A 128 9.57 -7.11 -11.50
C TYR A 128 10.79 -6.20 -11.38
N LEU A 129 11.28 -6.00 -10.15
CA LEU A 129 12.27 -4.97 -9.85
C LEU A 129 13.52 -5.53 -9.21
N ASP A 130 14.66 -4.94 -9.57
CA ASP A 130 15.95 -5.17 -8.92
C ASP A 130 16.50 -3.88 -8.32
N CYS A 131 17.29 -4.05 -7.26
CA CYS A 131 18.03 -2.96 -6.64
C CYS A 131 19.50 -3.07 -7.02
N TYR A 132 19.99 -2.07 -7.75
CA TYR A 132 21.39 -1.98 -8.14
C TYR A 132 22.12 -1.07 -7.16
N ALA A 133 22.83 -1.67 -6.21
CA ALA A 133 23.68 -0.97 -5.25
C ALA A 133 25.15 -1.14 -5.65
N GLN A 134 25.92 -0.05 -5.59
CA GLN A 134 27.36 -0.08 -5.90
C GLN A 134 28.21 -0.54 -4.71
N SER A 135 27.66 -0.46 -3.50
CA SER A 135 28.31 -0.91 -2.26
C SER A 135 27.27 -1.33 -1.22
N PRO A 136 27.64 -2.12 -0.19
CA PRO A 136 26.73 -2.51 0.88
C PRO A 136 26.17 -1.35 1.72
N GLN A 137 26.79 -0.16 1.64
CA GLN A 137 26.36 1.04 2.36
C GLN A 137 25.45 1.95 1.53
N ASP A 138 25.25 1.64 0.25
CA ASP A 138 24.40 2.38 -0.66
C ASP A 138 22.96 1.82 -0.60
N ASP A 139 21.98 2.70 -0.47
CA ASP A 139 20.56 2.34 -0.51
C ASP A 139 20.10 1.90 -1.92
N GLY A 140 20.99 2.01 -2.92
CA GLY A 140 20.83 1.52 -4.29
C GLY A 140 19.77 2.27 -5.10
N VAL A 141 19.75 1.94 -6.39
CA VAL A 141 18.76 2.42 -7.35
C VAL A 141 17.86 1.26 -7.73
N TRP A 142 16.56 1.44 -7.56
CA TRP A 142 15.55 0.48 -8.01
C TRP A 142 15.27 0.68 -9.48
N GLY A 143 15.24 -0.41 -10.25
CA GLY A 143 14.88 -0.40 -11.67
C GLY A 143 13.87 -1.51 -11.98
N VAL A 144 13.05 -1.29 -13.00
CA VAL A 144 12.13 -2.31 -13.50
C VAL A 144 12.87 -3.19 -14.51
N SER A 145 13.09 -4.45 -14.14
CA SER A 145 13.79 -5.46 -14.92
C SER A 145 12.88 -6.18 -15.91
N ALA A 146 11.61 -6.36 -15.56
CA ALA A 146 10.61 -6.98 -16.41
C ALA A 146 9.20 -6.45 -16.10
N VAL A 147 8.30 -6.54 -17.07
CA VAL A 147 6.88 -6.20 -16.93
C VAL A 147 6.03 -7.27 -17.61
N GLY A 148 5.00 -7.73 -16.90
CA GLY A 148 4.02 -8.67 -17.43
C GLY A 148 2.59 -8.29 -17.06
N PHE A 149 1.62 -8.90 -17.74
CA PHE A 149 0.19 -8.67 -17.53
C PHE A 149 -0.56 -10.00 -17.34
N SER A 150 -1.48 -10.04 -16.37
CA SER A 150 -2.40 -11.17 -16.20
C SER A 150 -3.83 -10.69 -16.12
N PRO A 151 -4.80 -11.34 -16.78
CA PRO A 151 -6.21 -11.04 -16.58
C PRO A 151 -6.63 -11.15 -15.11
N ILE A 152 -7.51 -10.26 -14.66
CA ILE A 152 -8.16 -10.35 -13.35
C ILE A 152 -9.23 -11.44 -13.44
N GLN A 153 -9.07 -12.52 -12.67
CA GLN A 153 -10.09 -13.57 -12.59
C GLN A 153 -11.34 -13.02 -11.89
N GLN A 154 -12.46 -12.99 -12.61
CA GLN A 154 -13.78 -12.60 -12.09
C GLN A 154 -14.52 -13.79 -11.49
#